data_AF-A0A8C3SCL6-F1
#
_entry.id   AF-A0A8C3SCL6-F1
#
_cell.length_a   1.000
_cell.length_b   1.000
_cell.length_c   1.000
_cell.angle_alpha   90.00
_cell.angle_beta   90.00
_cell.angle_gamma   90.00
#
_symmetry.space_group_name_H-M   'P 1'
#
loop_
_entity.id
_entity.type
_entity.pdbx_description
1 polymer ?
#
loop_
_entity_poly.entity_id
_entity_poly.type
_entity_poly.pdbx_seq_one_letter_code
_entity_poly.pdbx_strand_id
1 'polypeptide(L)'
;MARSGAFIPLLLLFLLPGVSPDCYTGTAEECDENMSFVPAHSLVGEGIDVTTLERTGANLVDTSLWRHPNGLCTLCENRLQGRQHQRLPLAVFDWRVQISCNRDLSSSVEESAAAVGRALASDVNNDWQSELELREESRGPALVGSKSQLTSYAYQKELQDKYTFMLQEIPCVYYRLSLTQDPPLTPQFSRALRSLPPSYDSATYRPFLAKYGTHYVSQADLGGNVQQLTAVQICRAVLDGLTANQSKARLDSQFLQDLGLSPLSSNTQSSNQSRQ
;
A
#
# COMPACT_ATOMS: atom_id res chain seq x y z
N MET A 1 -4.82 49.04 39.54
CA MET A 1 -4.75 48.86 38.08
C MET A 1 -4.26 47.45 37.80
N ALA A 2 -5.16 46.52 37.50
CA ALA A 2 -4.82 45.15 37.13
C ALA A 2 -5.12 44.99 35.63
N ARG A 3 -4.09 44.71 34.82
CA ARG A 3 -4.24 44.44 33.39
C ARG A 3 -4.66 42.98 33.21
N SER A 4 -5.90 42.78 32.75
CA SER A 4 -6.36 41.48 32.25
C SER A 4 -5.67 41.19 30.92
N GLY A 5 -4.80 40.19 30.89
CA GLY A 5 -4.27 39.64 29.64
C GLY A 5 -5.28 38.67 29.06
N ALA A 6 -5.86 39.00 27.91
CA ALA A 6 -6.68 38.09 27.14
C ALA A 6 -5.78 37.00 26.53
N PHE A 7 -5.83 35.78 27.07
CA PHE A 7 -5.31 34.60 26.40
C PHE A 7 -6.26 34.24 25.25
N ILE A 8 -5.87 34.58 24.03
CA ILE A 8 -6.53 34.11 22.82
C ILE A 8 -6.05 32.65 22.62
N PRO A 9 -6.95 31.64 22.61
CA PRO A 9 -6.53 30.26 22.42
C PRO A 9 -6.17 30.07 20.94
N LEU A 10 -4.88 29.93 20.66
CA LEU A 10 -4.31 29.54 19.37
C LEU A 10 -4.58 28.06 19.03
N LEU A 11 -5.76 27.54 19.37
CA LEU A 11 -6.10 26.11 19.29
C LEU A 11 -7.12 25.77 18.19
N LEU A 12 -7.50 26.76 17.36
CA LEU A 12 -8.51 26.59 16.30
C LEU A 12 -7.94 26.42 14.88
N LEU A 13 -6.60 26.41 14.71
CA LEU A 13 -5.94 26.20 13.41
C LEU A 13 -5.68 24.73 13.06
N PHE A 14 -5.98 23.78 13.96
CA PHE A 14 -5.78 22.34 13.73
C PHE A 14 -7.02 21.59 13.20
N LEU A 15 -8.11 22.31 12.87
CA LEU A 15 -9.37 21.71 12.37
C LEU A 15 -9.67 22.06 10.90
N LEU A 16 -8.73 22.67 10.18
CA LEU A 16 -8.86 22.76 8.73
C LEU A 16 -8.47 21.39 8.16
N PRO A 17 -9.35 20.69 7.42
CA PRO A 17 -8.94 19.52 6.66
C PRO A 17 -7.74 19.94 5.82
N GLY A 18 -6.60 19.26 6.00
CA GLY A 18 -5.35 19.63 5.37
C GLY A 18 -5.55 19.77 3.87
N VAL A 19 -5.58 21.00 3.39
CA VAL A 19 -5.52 21.26 1.95
C VAL A 19 -4.17 20.73 1.53
N SER A 20 -4.15 19.75 0.62
CA SER A 20 -2.90 19.23 0.10
C SER A 20 -2.05 20.40 -0.40
N PRO A 21 -0.77 20.49 -0.01
CA PRO A 21 0.10 21.59 -0.44
C PRO A 21 0.27 21.63 -1.97
N ASP A 22 -0.02 20.52 -2.65
CA ASP A 22 0.14 20.38 -4.10
C ASP A 22 -1.15 20.72 -4.88
N CYS A 23 -2.27 21.03 -4.22
CA CYS A 23 -3.58 21.20 -4.87
C CYS A 23 -4.26 22.54 -4.54
N TYR A 24 -5.04 23.05 -5.49
CA TYR A 24 -5.84 24.26 -5.35
C TYR A 24 -7.21 24.15 -6.06
N THR A 25 -8.11 25.09 -5.78
CA THR A 25 -9.39 25.20 -6.49
C THR A 25 -9.21 26.04 -7.74
N GLY A 26 -9.35 25.42 -8.91
CA GLY A 26 -9.28 26.09 -10.21
C GLY A 26 -10.56 26.85 -10.56
N THR A 27 -10.41 27.91 -11.34
CA THR A 27 -11.51 28.64 -11.97
C THR A 27 -12.21 27.79 -13.04
N ALA A 28 -13.42 28.16 -13.44
CA ALA A 28 -14.15 27.43 -14.48
C ALA A 28 -13.37 27.35 -15.81
N GLU A 29 -12.63 28.41 -16.16
CA GLU A 29 -11.79 28.47 -17.37
C GLU A 29 -10.60 27.51 -17.28
N GLU A 30 -9.85 27.52 -16.18
CA GLU A 30 -8.76 26.54 -15.95
C GLU A 30 -9.26 25.10 -15.99
N CYS A 31 -10.45 24.85 -15.43
CA CYS A 31 -11.06 23.53 -15.39
C CYS A 31 -11.47 23.01 -16.79
N ASP A 32 -11.75 23.91 -17.73
CA ASP A 32 -12.12 23.57 -19.12
C ASP A 32 -10.90 23.22 -19.98
N GLU A 33 -9.68 23.51 -19.53
CA GLU A 33 -8.46 23.08 -20.22
C GLU A 33 -8.33 21.55 -20.30
N ASN A 34 -7.68 21.05 -21.35
CA ASN A 34 -7.45 19.62 -21.49
C ASN A 34 -6.31 19.16 -20.57
N MET A 35 -6.67 18.55 -19.44
CA MET A 35 -5.74 18.04 -18.43
C MET A 35 -5.99 16.57 -18.13
N SER A 36 -4.92 15.83 -17.86
CA SER A 36 -5.02 14.46 -17.34
C SER A 36 -5.42 14.47 -15.87
N PHE A 37 -5.92 13.34 -15.37
CA PHE A 37 -6.05 13.13 -13.94
C PHE A 37 -4.70 12.89 -13.28
N VAL A 38 -4.66 13.07 -11.96
CA VAL A 38 -3.52 12.64 -11.15
C VAL A 38 -3.26 11.13 -11.30
N PRO A 39 -2.00 10.67 -11.18
CA PRO A 39 -1.65 9.27 -11.38
C PRO A 39 -2.44 8.34 -10.45
N ALA A 40 -2.97 7.25 -11.02
CA ALA A 40 -3.63 6.18 -10.29
C ALA A 40 -4.81 6.61 -9.38
N HIS A 41 -5.46 7.74 -9.71
CA HIS A 41 -6.68 8.21 -9.02
C HIS A 41 -7.81 7.17 -8.96
N SER A 42 -7.83 6.21 -9.88
CA SER A 42 -8.85 5.14 -9.93
C SER A 42 -8.48 3.89 -9.13
N LEU A 43 -7.29 3.82 -8.52
CA LEU A 43 -6.93 2.68 -7.64
C LEU A 43 -7.61 2.78 -6.28
N VAL A 44 -7.83 4.00 -5.79
CA VAL A 44 -8.70 4.21 -4.63
C VAL A 44 -10.14 4.01 -5.05
N GLY A 45 -10.90 3.27 -4.25
CA GLY A 45 -12.27 2.87 -4.58
C GLY A 45 -12.38 1.56 -5.34
N GLU A 46 -11.26 0.95 -5.75
CA GLU A 46 -11.22 -0.40 -6.31
C GLU A 46 -11.37 -1.43 -5.18
N GLY A 47 -12.10 -2.50 -5.48
CA GLY A 47 -12.28 -3.63 -4.57
C GLY A 47 -11.00 -4.44 -4.38
N ILE A 48 -10.82 -5.01 -3.20
CA ILE A 48 -9.71 -5.90 -2.86
C ILE A 48 -10.22 -7.15 -2.14
N ASP A 49 -9.70 -8.31 -2.51
CA ASP A 49 -9.83 -9.52 -1.69
C ASP A 49 -8.65 -9.57 -0.73
N VAL A 50 -8.87 -9.23 0.53
CA VAL A 50 -7.80 -9.21 1.54
C VAL A 50 -7.19 -10.59 1.79
N THR A 51 -7.85 -11.69 1.41
CA THR A 51 -7.29 -13.04 1.56
C THR A 51 -6.21 -13.32 0.52
N THR A 52 -6.33 -12.76 -0.69
CA THR A 52 -5.31 -12.87 -1.75
C THR A 52 -4.38 -11.67 -1.81
N LEU A 53 -4.78 -10.54 -1.20
CA LEU A 53 -4.18 -9.20 -1.36
C LEU A 53 -4.23 -8.69 -2.81
N GLU A 54 -5.12 -9.25 -3.63
CA GLU A 54 -5.28 -8.87 -5.02
C GLU A 54 -6.49 -7.95 -5.21
N ARG A 55 -6.34 -6.98 -6.09
CA ARG A 55 -7.44 -6.11 -6.52
C ARG A 55 -8.41 -6.90 -7.40
N THR A 56 -9.69 -6.62 -7.28
CA THR A 56 -10.74 -7.33 -8.03
C THR A 56 -10.98 -6.76 -9.42
N GLY A 57 -10.42 -5.59 -9.75
CA GLY A 57 -10.72 -4.88 -10.99
C GLY A 57 -12.10 -4.19 -11.00
N ALA A 58 -12.89 -4.32 -9.92
CA ALA A 58 -14.18 -3.70 -9.81
C ALA A 58 -14.10 -2.38 -9.05
N ASN A 59 -14.54 -1.29 -9.67
CA ASN A 59 -14.61 0.02 -9.03
C ASN A 59 -15.94 0.16 -8.27
N LEU A 60 -15.86 0.30 -6.95
CA LEU A 60 -17.01 0.47 -6.06
C LEU A 60 -17.37 1.95 -5.95
N VAL A 61 -16.34 2.81 -5.93
CA VAL A 61 -16.47 4.26 -5.88
C VAL A 61 -16.29 4.86 -7.27
N ASP A 62 -17.10 5.87 -7.57
CA ASP A 62 -17.02 6.65 -8.80
C ASP A 62 -15.99 7.76 -8.67
N THR A 63 -14.80 7.51 -9.23
CA THR A 63 -13.70 8.48 -9.32
C THR A 63 -13.69 9.23 -10.66
N SER A 64 -14.77 9.18 -11.45
CA SER A 64 -14.84 9.84 -12.76
C SER A 64 -15.33 11.29 -12.68
N LEU A 65 -16.07 11.64 -11.63
CA LEU A 65 -16.57 13.00 -11.39
C LEU A 65 -15.45 13.88 -10.82
N TRP A 66 -15.20 15.03 -11.44
CA TRP A 66 -14.12 15.95 -11.06
C TRP A 66 -14.54 17.43 -11.04
N ARG A 67 -15.69 17.76 -11.64
CA ARG A 67 -16.19 19.13 -11.73
C ARG A 67 -17.37 19.32 -10.77
N HIS A 68 -17.30 20.37 -9.96
CA HIS A 68 -18.39 20.77 -9.08
C HIS A 68 -19.54 21.40 -9.87
N PRO A 69 -20.78 21.42 -9.32
CA PRO A 69 -21.94 22.03 -9.97
C PRO A 69 -21.78 23.54 -10.28
N ASN A 70 -20.92 24.23 -9.53
CA ASN A 70 -20.59 25.65 -9.77
C ASN A 70 -19.53 25.86 -10.88
N GLY A 71 -19.12 24.79 -11.56
CA GLY A 71 -18.16 24.83 -12.65
C GLY A 71 -16.68 24.77 -12.23
N LEU A 72 -16.38 24.85 -10.93
CA LEU A 72 -15.03 24.75 -10.37
C LEU A 72 -14.54 23.30 -10.32
N CYS A 73 -13.25 23.11 -10.10
CA CYS A 73 -12.62 21.79 -9.93
C CYS A 73 -11.38 21.91 -9.03
N THR A 74 -10.87 20.77 -8.58
CA THR A 74 -9.58 20.71 -7.88
C THR A 74 -8.47 20.33 -8.86
N LEU A 75 -7.44 21.16 -8.92
CA LEU A 75 -6.26 20.96 -9.75
C LEU A 75 -5.05 20.78 -8.85
N CYS A 76 -4.15 19.88 -9.22
CA CYS A 76 -2.93 19.61 -8.48
C CYS A 76 -1.69 19.72 -9.36
N GLU A 77 -0.63 20.36 -8.86
CA GLU A 77 0.66 20.49 -9.54
C GLU A 77 1.51 19.24 -9.32
N ASN A 78 1.77 18.48 -10.37
CA ASN A 78 2.59 17.27 -10.27
C ASN A 78 4.07 17.57 -10.52
N ARG A 79 4.79 17.87 -9.45
CA ARG A 79 6.25 18.10 -9.47
C ARG A 79 7.09 16.91 -9.95
N LEU A 80 6.55 15.69 -9.98
CA LEU A 80 7.23 14.51 -10.55
C LEU A 80 6.99 14.33 -12.05
N GLN A 81 6.04 15.07 -12.65
CA GLN A 81 5.73 15.04 -14.08
C GLN A 81 5.86 16.44 -14.69
N GLY A 82 6.99 17.10 -14.43
CA GLY A 82 7.30 18.39 -15.04
C GLY A 82 6.38 19.53 -14.59
N ARG A 83 5.79 19.45 -13.39
CA ARG A 83 4.88 20.47 -12.83
C ARG A 83 3.60 20.68 -13.65
N GLN A 84 3.11 19.63 -14.29
CA GLN A 84 1.83 19.68 -14.99
C GLN A 84 0.67 19.79 -13.98
N HIS A 85 -0.32 20.62 -14.33
CA HIS A 85 -1.59 20.68 -13.62
C HIS A 85 -2.45 19.47 -14.02
N GLN A 86 -2.97 18.77 -13.01
CA GLN A 86 -3.73 17.54 -13.19
C GLN A 86 -5.02 17.58 -12.38
N ARG A 87 -6.08 17.01 -12.92
CA ARG A 87 -7.40 16.97 -12.29
C ARG A 87 -7.41 15.98 -11.13
N LEU A 88 -8.00 16.40 -10.01
CA LEU A 88 -8.33 15.52 -8.89
C LEU A 88 -9.83 15.20 -8.92
N PRO A 89 -10.24 13.92 -8.86
CA PRO A 89 -11.65 13.58 -8.75
C PRO A 89 -12.27 14.10 -7.45
N LEU A 90 -13.57 14.38 -7.46
CA LEU A 90 -14.32 14.86 -6.29
C LEU A 90 -14.33 13.86 -5.14
N ALA A 91 -14.27 12.57 -5.46
CA ALA A 91 -14.24 11.48 -4.48
C ALA A 91 -12.86 11.30 -3.82
N VAL A 92 -11.82 11.98 -4.32
CA VAL A 92 -10.43 11.84 -3.88
C VAL A 92 -9.97 13.13 -3.20
N PHE A 93 -9.28 13.01 -2.09
CA PHE A 93 -8.68 14.11 -1.35
C PHE A 93 -7.27 13.76 -0.89
N ASP A 94 -6.57 14.75 -0.34
CA ASP A 94 -5.19 14.63 0.17
C ASP A 94 -4.21 14.02 -0.86
N TRP A 95 -4.45 14.23 -2.16
CA TRP A 95 -3.47 13.85 -3.17
C TRP A 95 -2.23 14.71 -3.02
N ARG A 96 -1.07 14.08 -2.84
CA ARG A 96 0.19 14.79 -2.72
C ARG A 96 1.35 13.95 -3.22
N VAL A 97 2.40 14.62 -3.65
CA VAL A 97 3.70 14.00 -3.90
C VAL A 97 4.38 13.75 -2.56
N GLN A 98 4.54 12.48 -2.20
CA GLN A 98 5.21 12.03 -0.99
C GLN A 98 6.28 11.02 -1.37
N ILE A 99 7.52 11.48 -1.47
CA ILE A 99 8.64 10.64 -1.88
C ILE A 99 9.25 9.97 -0.65
N SER A 100 9.13 8.65 -0.59
CA SER A 100 9.83 7.79 0.36
C SER A 100 10.43 6.61 -0.40
N CYS A 101 11.64 6.80 -0.93
CA CYS A 101 12.37 5.83 -1.73
C CYS A 101 13.86 6.00 -1.44
N ASN A 102 14.28 5.53 -0.27
CA ASN A 102 15.69 5.39 0.14
C ASN A 102 16.35 4.15 -0.50
N ARG A 103 15.54 3.24 -1.10
CA ARG A 103 15.96 1.92 -1.59
C ARG A 103 16.52 1.05 -0.46
N ASP A 104 16.03 1.25 0.76
CA ASP A 104 16.42 0.46 1.91
C ASP A 104 15.75 -0.91 1.84
N LEU A 105 16.55 -1.95 2.07
CA LEU A 105 16.06 -3.32 2.12
C LEU A 105 15.32 -3.58 3.44
N SER A 106 14.03 -3.85 3.37
CA SER A 106 13.30 -4.56 4.41
C SER A 106 13.48 -6.05 4.18
N SER A 107 13.88 -6.81 5.21
CA SER A 107 14.06 -8.25 5.06
C SER A 107 13.83 -8.96 6.38
N SER A 108 13.04 -10.05 6.34
CA SER A 108 12.61 -10.83 7.51
C SER A 108 12.79 -12.33 7.31
N VAL A 109 12.75 -13.07 8.42
CA VAL A 109 12.76 -14.54 8.45
C VAL A 109 11.39 -15.01 8.90
N GLU A 110 10.69 -15.72 8.05
CA GLU A 110 9.38 -16.29 8.34
C GLU A 110 9.51 -17.80 8.57
N GLU A 111 9.12 -18.24 9.75
CA GLU A 111 9.27 -19.64 10.17
C GLU A 111 8.18 -20.57 9.61
N SER A 112 7.13 -20.01 9.01
CA SER A 112 6.04 -20.79 8.40
C SER A 112 5.31 -20.02 7.30
N ALA A 113 4.51 -20.73 6.51
CA ALA A 113 3.62 -20.13 5.52
C ALA A 113 2.60 -19.17 6.16
N ALA A 114 2.10 -19.50 7.35
CA ALA A 114 1.24 -18.60 8.12
C ALA A 114 1.99 -17.31 8.56
N ALA A 115 3.28 -17.42 8.88
CA ALA A 115 4.11 -16.25 9.19
C ALA A 115 4.33 -15.38 7.95
N VAL A 116 4.59 -15.99 6.78
CA VAL A 116 4.62 -15.28 5.48
C VAL A 116 3.32 -14.51 5.25
N GLY A 117 2.15 -15.13 5.43
CA GLY A 117 0.86 -14.45 5.27
C GLY A 117 0.70 -13.24 6.21
N ARG A 118 1.13 -13.36 7.47
CA ARG A 118 1.11 -12.24 8.42
C ARG A 118 2.10 -11.12 8.06
N ALA A 119 3.28 -11.46 7.54
CA ALA A 119 4.24 -10.46 7.08
C ALA A 119 3.65 -9.64 5.93
N LEU A 120 3.01 -10.30 4.95
CA LEU A 120 2.32 -9.62 3.84
C LEU A 120 1.12 -8.78 4.31
N ALA A 121 0.45 -9.19 5.39
CA ALA A 121 -0.66 -8.43 5.95
C ALA A 121 -0.23 -7.05 6.48
N SER A 122 1.06 -6.83 6.78
CA SER A 122 1.56 -5.54 7.23
C SER A 122 1.43 -4.42 6.18
N ASP A 123 1.26 -4.76 4.90
CA ASP A 123 0.95 -3.81 3.83
C ASP A 123 -0.46 -3.20 3.97
N VAL A 124 -1.37 -3.86 4.68
CA VAL A 124 -2.73 -3.36 4.96
C VAL A 124 -2.68 -2.48 6.21
N ASN A 125 -2.36 -1.20 5.99
CA ASN A 125 -2.09 -0.23 7.05
C ASN A 125 -3.37 0.47 7.58
N ASN A 126 -4.32 -0.31 8.10
CA ASN A 126 -5.50 0.18 8.85
C ASN A 126 -6.12 -0.92 9.72
N ASP A 127 -7.14 -0.56 10.51
CA ASP A 127 -7.96 -1.52 11.25
C ASP A 127 -8.99 -2.19 10.32
N TRP A 128 -8.51 -2.95 9.35
CA TRP A 128 -9.36 -3.66 8.37
C TRP A 128 -10.29 -4.69 9.03
N GLN A 129 -9.97 -5.12 10.26
CA GLN A 129 -10.81 -6.04 11.03
C GLN A 129 -11.96 -5.33 11.73
N SER A 130 -11.94 -4.01 11.83
CA SER A 130 -13.00 -3.23 12.47
C SER A 130 -14.36 -3.64 11.93
N GLU A 131 -15.31 -3.88 12.84
CA GLU A 131 -16.69 -4.30 12.54
C GLU A 131 -16.84 -5.72 11.95
N LEU A 132 -15.73 -6.42 11.69
CA LEU A 132 -15.72 -7.84 11.38
C LEU A 132 -15.46 -8.59 12.69
N GLU A 133 -16.36 -9.49 13.09
CA GLU A 133 -16.22 -10.32 14.31
C GLU A 133 -15.12 -11.39 14.17
N LEU A 134 -13.95 -11.01 13.66
CA LEU A 134 -12.80 -11.86 13.41
C LEU A 134 -11.93 -11.94 14.67
N ARG A 135 -11.43 -13.15 14.97
CA ARG A 135 -10.45 -13.37 16.03
C ARG A 135 -9.16 -13.85 15.40
N GLU A 136 -8.12 -13.05 15.51
CA GLU A 136 -6.78 -13.42 15.04
C GLU A 136 -5.99 -14.05 16.19
N GLU A 137 -5.54 -15.29 15.99
CA GLU A 137 -4.70 -15.98 16.95
C GLU A 137 -3.23 -15.86 16.52
N SER A 138 -2.32 -15.56 17.45
CA SER A 138 -0.89 -15.36 17.15
C SER A 138 -0.21 -16.59 16.52
N ARG A 139 -0.76 -17.78 16.73
CA ARG A 139 -0.33 -19.04 16.11
C ARG A 139 -1.38 -19.63 15.16
N GLY A 140 -2.46 -18.89 14.90
CA GLY A 140 -3.52 -19.29 13.99
C GLY A 140 -3.12 -19.11 12.52
N PRO A 141 -4.01 -19.51 11.59
CA PRO A 141 -3.82 -19.22 10.18
C PRO A 141 -3.77 -17.70 9.97
N ALA A 142 -2.96 -17.25 9.01
CA ALA A 142 -3.10 -15.89 8.50
C ALA A 142 -4.52 -15.74 7.94
N LEU A 143 -5.19 -14.62 8.23
CA LEU A 143 -6.47 -14.28 7.61
C LEU A 143 -6.23 -13.48 6.33
N VAL A 144 -5.46 -12.41 6.45
CA VAL A 144 -4.99 -11.58 5.33
C VAL A 144 -3.82 -12.25 4.62
N GLY A 145 -3.78 -12.13 3.30
CA GLY A 145 -2.74 -12.72 2.46
C GLY A 145 -2.67 -14.25 2.50
N SER A 146 -3.62 -14.91 3.19
CA SER A 146 -3.66 -16.35 3.40
C SER A 146 -3.68 -17.19 2.13
N LYS A 147 -4.22 -16.61 1.06
CA LYS A 147 -4.30 -17.17 -0.29
C LYS A 147 -3.46 -16.38 -1.31
N SER A 148 -2.60 -15.49 -0.84
CA SER A 148 -1.66 -14.79 -1.73
C SER A 148 -0.76 -15.79 -2.45
N GLN A 149 -0.17 -15.37 -3.57
CA GLN A 149 0.73 -16.22 -4.34
C GLN A 149 1.96 -16.66 -3.51
N LEU A 150 2.53 -15.73 -2.73
CA LEU A 150 3.69 -15.98 -1.87
C LEU A 150 3.36 -16.92 -0.70
N THR A 151 2.22 -16.72 -0.03
CA THR A 151 1.77 -17.62 1.03
C THR A 151 1.42 -19.01 0.49
N SER A 152 0.77 -19.08 -0.67
CA SER A 152 0.46 -20.36 -1.34
C SER A 152 1.74 -21.10 -1.74
N TYR A 153 2.74 -20.39 -2.25
CA TYR A 153 4.07 -20.95 -2.52
C TYR A 153 4.73 -21.49 -1.24
N ALA A 154 4.66 -20.73 -0.13
CA ALA A 154 5.19 -21.17 1.15
C ALA A 154 4.51 -22.45 1.66
N TYR A 155 3.17 -22.52 1.58
CA TYR A 155 2.42 -23.73 1.94
C TYR A 155 2.85 -24.94 1.10
N GLN A 156 3.05 -24.76 -0.22
CA GLN A 156 3.52 -25.85 -1.08
C GLN A 156 4.90 -26.38 -0.67
N LYS A 157 5.79 -25.51 -0.17
CA LYS A 157 7.12 -25.90 0.31
C LYS A 157 7.06 -26.63 1.64
N GLU A 158 6.21 -26.19 2.57
CA GLU A 158 6.02 -26.87 3.86
C GLU A 158 5.47 -28.30 3.71
N LEU A 159 4.70 -28.58 2.66
CA LEU A 159 4.23 -29.95 2.36
C LEU A 159 5.37 -30.89 1.93
N GLN A 160 6.53 -30.35 1.54
CA GLN A 160 7.65 -31.13 0.98
C GLN A 160 8.73 -31.43 2.03
N ASP A 161 9.07 -30.44 2.86
CA ASP A 161 10.10 -30.54 3.89
C ASP A 161 9.93 -29.42 4.93
N LYS A 162 10.81 -29.37 5.93
CA LYS A 162 10.92 -28.25 6.85
C LYS A 162 11.64 -27.08 6.17
N TYR A 163 10.88 -26.03 5.86
CA TYR A 163 11.39 -24.79 5.28
C TYR A 163 11.32 -23.62 6.25
N THR A 164 12.24 -22.68 6.06
CA THR A 164 12.16 -21.30 6.55
C THR A 164 12.16 -20.39 5.33
N PHE A 165 11.48 -19.25 5.41
CA PHE A 165 11.36 -18.32 4.30
C PHE A 165 12.07 -17.00 4.60
N MET A 166 12.75 -16.45 3.60
CA MET A 166 13.34 -15.12 3.67
C MET A 166 12.52 -14.20 2.76
N LEU A 167 11.82 -13.24 3.36
CA LEU A 167 11.05 -12.23 2.64
C LEU A 167 11.89 -10.96 2.53
N GLN A 168 12.02 -10.41 1.32
CA GLN A 168 12.91 -9.31 1.00
C GLN A 168 12.16 -8.30 0.15
N GLU A 169 12.18 -7.03 0.56
CA GLU A 169 11.30 -6.00 0.05
C GLU A 169 12.02 -4.65 -0.05
N ILE A 170 11.80 -3.96 -1.17
CA ILE A 170 12.24 -2.58 -1.36
C ILE A 170 11.04 -1.76 -1.85
N PRO A 171 10.32 -1.10 -0.93
CA PRO A 171 9.26 -0.18 -1.28
C PRO A 171 9.82 1.19 -1.68
N CYS A 172 9.18 1.81 -2.65
CA CYS A 172 9.44 3.17 -3.11
C CYS A 172 8.11 3.88 -3.35
N VAL A 173 7.74 4.78 -2.44
CA VAL A 173 6.49 5.56 -2.50
C VAL A 173 6.77 6.91 -3.14
N TYR A 174 5.86 7.37 -3.98
CA TYR A 174 5.93 8.65 -4.71
C TYR A 174 4.69 9.54 -4.48
N TYR A 175 3.51 8.94 -4.34
CA TYR A 175 2.26 9.66 -4.16
C TYR A 175 1.46 9.08 -3.00
N ARG A 176 0.64 9.91 -2.37
CA ARG A 176 -0.41 9.49 -1.44
C ARG A 176 -1.73 10.12 -1.86
N LEU A 177 -2.83 9.40 -1.69
CA LEU A 177 -4.19 9.88 -1.92
C LEU A 177 -5.19 9.06 -1.10
N SER A 178 -6.34 9.67 -0.80
CA SER A 178 -7.40 9.06 0.00
C SER A 178 -8.78 9.38 -0.55
N LEU A 179 -9.79 8.59 -0.18
CA LEU A 179 -11.19 8.82 -0.52
C LEU A 179 -11.90 9.67 0.52
N THR A 180 -12.72 10.61 0.06
CA THR A 180 -13.60 11.39 0.95
C THR A 180 -14.46 10.48 1.83
N GLN A 181 -14.93 10.98 2.97
CA GLN A 181 -15.70 10.20 3.95
C GLN A 181 -16.93 9.48 3.36
N ASP A 182 -17.67 10.15 2.48
CA ASP A 182 -18.87 9.61 1.82
C ASP A 182 -18.72 9.64 0.30
N PRO A 183 -17.87 8.76 -0.27
CA PRO A 183 -17.58 8.82 -1.69
C PRO A 183 -18.76 8.26 -2.51
N PRO A 184 -19.08 8.85 -3.68
CA PRO A 184 -20.17 8.38 -4.52
C PRO A 184 -19.88 6.96 -5.03
N LEU A 185 -20.87 6.07 -4.98
CA LEU A 185 -20.75 4.71 -5.49
C LEU A 185 -20.96 4.66 -7.01
N THR A 186 -20.32 3.71 -7.68
CA THR A 186 -20.59 3.48 -9.10
C THR A 186 -22.02 2.97 -9.33
N PRO A 187 -22.71 3.38 -10.41
CA PRO A 187 -24.07 2.90 -10.70
C PRO A 187 -24.18 1.38 -10.82
N GLN A 188 -23.10 0.70 -11.21
CA GLN A 188 -23.06 -0.75 -11.27
C GLN A 188 -23.05 -1.37 -9.87
N PHE A 189 -22.18 -0.89 -8.98
CA PHE A 189 -22.09 -1.39 -7.61
C PHE A 189 -23.36 -1.10 -6.82
N SER A 190 -23.93 0.12 -6.93
CA SER A 190 -25.20 0.44 -6.25
C SER A 190 -26.36 -0.45 -6.68
N ARG A 191 -26.43 -0.83 -7.97
CA ARG A 191 -27.45 -1.78 -8.45
C ARG A 191 -27.23 -3.19 -7.90
N ALA A 192 -25.98 -3.66 -7.89
CA ALA A 192 -25.64 -4.96 -7.33
C ALA A 192 -25.96 -5.03 -5.82
N LEU A 193 -25.61 -3.98 -5.07
CA LEU A 193 -25.89 -3.90 -3.63
C LEU A 193 -27.40 -3.95 -3.35
N ARG A 194 -28.22 -3.20 -4.10
CA ARG A 194 -29.68 -3.22 -3.98
C ARG A 194 -30.33 -4.56 -4.34
N SER A 195 -29.62 -5.42 -5.08
CA SER A 195 -30.12 -6.74 -5.48
C SER A 195 -29.83 -7.84 -4.45
N LEU A 196 -29.02 -7.55 -3.42
CA LEU A 196 -28.74 -8.52 -2.36
C LEU A 196 -29.97 -8.69 -1.45
N PRO A 197 -30.28 -9.93 -1.03
CA PRO A 197 -31.34 -10.18 -0.06
C PRO A 197 -30.97 -9.56 1.30
N PRO A 198 -31.96 -9.13 2.11
CA PRO A 198 -31.70 -8.48 3.39
C PRO A 198 -31.09 -9.43 4.43
N SER A 199 -31.34 -10.74 4.31
CA SER A 199 -30.73 -11.79 5.13
C SER A 199 -29.53 -12.39 4.41
N TYR A 200 -28.46 -12.65 5.15
CA TYR A 200 -27.27 -13.31 4.60
C TYR A 200 -27.62 -14.66 3.98
N ASP A 201 -27.30 -14.80 2.70
CA ASP A 201 -27.31 -16.07 1.97
C ASP A 201 -25.95 -16.26 1.30
N SER A 202 -25.25 -17.33 1.70
CA SER A 202 -23.91 -17.65 1.18
C SER A 202 -23.88 -17.78 -0.35
N ALA A 203 -24.90 -18.38 -0.96
CA ALA A 203 -24.94 -18.61 -2.40
C ALA A 203 -25.01 -17.29 -3.20
N THR A 204 -25.62 -16.25 -2.62
CA THR A 204 -25.74 -14.92 -3.23
C THR A 204 -24.58 -14.00 -2.85
N TYR A 205 -24.14 -14.00 -1.59
CA TYR A 205 -23.12 -13.07 -1.09
C TYR A 205 -21.69 -13.46 -1.53
N ARG A 206 -21.37 -14.75 -1.63
CA ARG A 206 -20.01 -15.16 -2.05
C ARG A 206 -19.65 -14.69 -3.47
N PRO A 207 -20.50 -14.85 -4.50
CA PRO A 207 -20.23 -14.28 -5.82
C PRO A 207 -20.13 -12.75 -5.82
N PHE A 208 -20.92 -12.07 -4.97
CA PHE A 208 -20.83 -10.62 -4.82
C PHE A 208 -19.46 -10.20 -4.29
N LEU A 209 -18.99 -10.83 -3.19
CA LEU A 209 -17.67 -10.57 -2.61
C LEU A 209 -16.54 -10.98 -3.55
N ALA A 210 -16.68 -12.07 -4.29
CA ALA A 210 -15.69 -12.48 -5.30
C ALA A 210 -15.57 -11.46 -6.44
N LYS A 211 -16.66 -10.77 -6.78
CA LYS A 211 -16.67 -9.74 -7.83
C LYS A 211 -16.17 -8.38 -7.34
N TYR A 212 -16.62 -7.94 -6.17
CA TYR A 212 -16.39 -6.59 -5.66
C TYR A 212 -15.31 -6.52 -4.58
N GLY A 213 -14.78 -7.66 -4.14
CA GLY A 213 -13.83 -7.73 -3.04
C GLY A 213 -14.52 -7.86 -1.70
N THR A 214 -13.72 -8.20 -0.68
CA THR A 214 -14.14 -8.17 0.72
C THR A 214 -14.03 -6.77 1.30
N HIS A 215 -13.13 -5.95 0.76
CA HIS A 215 -12.88 -4.56 1.13
C HIS A 215 -12.71 -3.71 -0.13
N TYR A 216 -12.49 -2.41 0.04
CA TYR A 216 -12.05 -1.50 -1.02
C TYR A 216 -10.92 -0.59 -0.51
N VAL A 217 -10.12 -0.08 -1.43
CA VAL A 217 -8.98 0.79 -1.09
C VAL A 217 -9.48 2.21 -0.79
N SER A 218 -9.49 2.61 0.48
CA SER A 218 -9.87 3.97 0.90
C SER A 218 -8.71 4.96 0.91
N GLN A 219 -7.48 4.47 1.04
CA GLN A 219 -6.25 5.26 0.99
C GLN A 219 -5.15 4.41 0.35
N ALA A 220 -4.27 5.06 -0.42
CA ALA A 220 -3.16 4.39 -1.07
C ALA A 220 -1.85 5.19 -0.97
N ASP A 221 -0.76 4.48 -0.69
CA ASP A 221 0.60 4.91 -0.94
C ASP A 221 1.06 4.30 -2.27
N LEU A 222 1.29 5.15 -3.27
CA LEU A 222 1.54 4.72 -4.65
C LEU A 222 3.02 4.84 -5.01
N GLY A 223 3.52 3.82 -5.69
CA GLY A 223 4.84 3.83 -6.28
C GLY A 223 5.21 2.44 -6.80
N GLY A 224 6.34 1.90 -6.33
CA GLY A 224 6.77 0.54 -6.64
C GLY A 224 7.18 -0.22 -5.40
N ASN A 225 7.00 -1.54 -5.41
CA ASN A 225 7.56 -2.45 -4.42
C ASN A 225 8.19 -3.63 -5.17
N VAL A 226 9.45 -3.95 -4.87
CA VAL A 226 10.09 -5.18 -5.36
C VAL A 226 10.14 -6.15 -4.20
N GLN A 227 9.50 -7.30 -4.36
CA GLN A 227 9.36 -8.31 -3.32
C GLN A 227 9.89 -9.66 -3.80
N GLN A 228 10.65 -10.35 -2.95
CA GLN A 228 11.17 -11.69 -3.21
C GLN A 228 11.00 -12.57 -1.97
N LEU A 229 10.53 -13.80 -2.18
CA LEU A 229 10.42 -14.82 -1.14
C LEU A 229 11.29 -16.03 -1.48
N THR A 230 12.30 -16.28 -0.65
CA THR A 230 13.20 -17.44 -0.84
C THR A 230 12.90 -18.51 0.20
N ALA A 231 12.63 -19.75 -0.26
CA ALA A 231 12.42 -20.89 0.62
C ALA A 231 13.73 -21.65 0.85
N VAL A 232 14.15 -21.78 2.11
CA VAL A 232 15.39 -22.45 2.53
C VAL A 232 15.05 -23.74 3.28
N GLN A 233 15.54 -24.88 2.80
CA GLN A 233 15.46 -26.16 3.52
C GLN A 233 16.30 -26.08 4.81
N ILE A 234 15.67 -25.81 5.94
CA ILE A 234 16.39 -25.36 7.13
C ILE A 234 17.23 -26.48 7.74
N CYS A 235 16.74 -27.72 7.73
CA CYS A 235 17.49 -28.86 8.23
C CYS A 235 18.77 -29.10 7.41
N ARG A 236 18.68 -28.96 6.08
CA ARG A 236 19.85 -29.06 5.20
C ARG A 236 20.84 -27.93 5.46
N ALA A 237 20.36 -26.69 5.54
CA ALA A 237 21.20 -25.53 5.83
C ALA A 237 21.98 -25.70 7.14
N VAL A 238 21.32 -26.20 8.19
CA VAL A 238 21.96 -26.48 9.49
C VAL A 238 23.03 -27.58 9.39
N LEU A 239 22.79 -28.64 8.61
CA LEU A 239 23.81 -29.67 8.35
C LEU A 239 25.04 -29.11 7.62
N ASP A 240 24.83 -28.11 6.77
CA ASP A 240 25.90 -27.37 6.08
C ASP A 240 26.50 -26.25 6.95
N GLY A 241 26.14 -26.17 8.24
CA GLY A 241 26.68 -25.21 9.21
C GLY A 241 26.11 -23.79 9.11
N LEU A 242 24.96 -23.61 8.46
CA LEU A 242 24.30 -22.32 8.26
C LEU A 242 23.08 -22.16 9.15
N THR A 243 22.99 -21.00 9.79
CA THR A 243 21.78 -20.55 10.49
C THR A 243 20.82 -19.84 9.53
N ALA A 244 19.55 -19.69 9.95
CA ALA A 244 18.56 -18.90 9.21
C ALA A 244 19.05 -17.45 8.98
N ASN A 245 19.61 -16.80 10.02
CA ASN A 245 20.11 -15.43 9.91
C ASN A 245 21.32 -15.29 8.98
N GLN A 246 22.23 -16.27 8.96
CA GLN A 246 23.35 -16.27 8.00
C GLN A 246 22.85 -16.48 6.57
N SER A 247 21.84 -17.33 6.39
CA SER A 247 21.21 -17.56 5.08
C SER A 247 20.52 -16.28 4.58
N LYS A 248 19.76 -15.61 5.47
CA LYS A 248 19.14 -14.30 5.23
C LYS A 248 20.18 -13.26 4.79
N ALA A 249 21.24 -13.05 5.57
CA ALA A 249 22.25 -12.03 5.27
C ALA A 249 22.92 -12.24 3.90
N ARG A 250 23.15 -13.50 3.49
CA ARG A 250 23.67 -13.82 2.15
C ARG A 250 22.65 -13.52 1.05
N LEU A 251 21.40 -13.92 1.26
CA LEU A 251 20.32 -13.67 0.32
C LEU A 251 20.03 -12.17 0.19
N ASP A 252 20.16 -11.39 1.27
CA ASP A 252 20.00 -9.94 1.25
C ASP A 252 21.07 -9.28 0.37
N SER A 253 22.33 -9.72 0.51
CA SER A 253 23.41 -9.27 -0.36
C SER A 253 23.16 -9.64 -1.83
N GLN A 254 22.68 -10.86 -2.09
CA GLN A 254 22.38 -11.32 -3.45
C GLN A 254 21.23 -10.51 -4.07
N PHE A 255 20.16 -10.30 -3.31
CA PHE A 255 18.99 -9.54 -3.77
C PHE A 255 19.35 -8.10 -4.14
N LEU A 256 20.18 -7.43 -3.32
CA LEU A 256 20.70 -6.11 -3.68
C LEU A 256 21.61 -6.14 -4.92
N GLN A 257 22.41 -7.20 -5.09
CA GLN A 257 23.27 -7.36 -6.26
C GLN A 257 22.46 -7.54 -7.55
N ASP A 258 21.43 -8.37 -7.51
CA ASP A 258 20.54 -8.63 -8.64
C ASP A 258 19.79 -7.37 -9.09
N LEU A 259 19.51 -6.46 -8.14
CA LEU A 259 18.91 -5.15 -8.40
C LEU A 259 19.92 -4.06 -8.77
N GLY A 260 21.22 -4.35 -8.78
CA GLY A 260 22.27 -3.37 -9.03
C GLY A 260 22.38 -2.29 -7.93
N LEU A 261 21.95 -2.63 -6.70
CA LEU A 261 21.92 -1.76 -5.53
C LEU A 261 23.02 -2.08 -4.51
N SER A 262 23.88 -3.07 -4.78
CA SER A 262 25.04 -3.33 -3.92
C SER A 262 25.90 -2.06 -3.81
N PRO A 263 26.36 -1.69 -2.61
CA PRO A 263 27.33 -0.62 -2.48
C PRO A 263 28.56 -1.00 -3.30
N LEU A 264 28.94 -0.12 -4.25
CA LEU A 264 30.25 -0.18 -4.90
C LEU A 264 31.28 -0.30 -3.78
N SER A 265 32.02 -1.40 -3.75
CA SER A 265 33.12 -1.56 -2.81
C SER A 265 34.02 -0.34 -2.97
N SER A 266 34.04 0.55 -1.96
CA SER A 266 35.07 1.55 -1.87
C SER A 266 36.38 0.79 -1.80
N ASN A 267 37.16 0.82 -2.88
CA ASN A 267 38.53 0.33 -2.89
C ASN A 267 39.31 1.16 -1.88
N THR A 268 39.33 0.72 -0.62
CA THR A 268 40.29 1.18 0.37
C THR A 268 41.63 0.53 0.03
N GLN A 269 42.24 0.94 -1.08
CA GLN A 269 43.69 0.79 -1.23
C GLN A 269 44.31 1.87 -0.34
N SER A 270 44.56 1.50 0.91
CA SER A 270 45.57 2.15 1.73
C SER A 270 46.91 1.99 1.01
N SER A 271 47.30 3.03 0.26
CA SER A 271 48.63 3.17 -0.29
C SER A 271 49.59 3.54 0.84
N ASN A 272 50.00 2.55 1.64
CA ASN A 272 51.25 2.62 2.38
C ASN A 272 52.38 2.21 1.44
N GLN A 273 52.94 3.19 0.72
CA GLN A 273 54.32 3.11 0.26
C GLN A 273 55.17 4.05 1.11
N SER A 274 55.69 3.48 2.20
CA SER A 274 56.94 3.91 2.80
C SER A 274 58.07 3.56 1.82
N ARG A 275 58.75 4.57 1.28
CA ARG A 275 60.09 4.43 0.70
C ARG A 275 61.08 5.19 1.58
N GLN A 276 61.97 4.41 2.20
CA GLN A 276 63.38 4.75 2.34
C GLN A 276 64.02 4.83 0.95
#